data_AF-A0A9P5P879-F1
#
_entry.id   AF-A0A9P5P879-F1
#
_cell.length_a   1.000
_cell.length_b   1.000
_cell.length_c   1.000
_cell.angle_alpha   90.00
_cell.angle_beta   90.00
_cell.angle_gamma   90.00
#
_symmetry.space_group_name_H-M   'P 1'
#
loop_
_entity.id
_entity.type
_entity.pdbx_description
1 polymer ?
#
loop_
_entity_poly.entity_id
_entity_poly.type
_entity_poly.pdbx_seq_one_letter_code
_entity_poly.pdbx_strand_id
1 'polypeptide(L)'
;MSSHTLRQLKLIVPGSVITYHFGTFAEIFGLVQNETGLARSTALAALISGCVTVILFVIILLTPWLRGVEPDYRLWRESGILSSVIPLLTTSIVLGWLLLVVSLVQYASSGLFRGVIGASAVYALSFGLLGLLPAPKVRRD
;
A
#
# COMPACT_ATOMS: atom_id res chain seq x y z
N MET A 1 -12.55 15.36 -17.14
CA MET A 1 -11.95 14.44 -16.14
C MET A 1 -12.76 14.52 -14.86
N SER A 2 -13.09 13.40 -14.22
CA SER A 2 -13.82 13.38 -12.94
C SER A 2 -12.97 14.05 -11.84
N SER A 3 -13.60 14.84 -10.97
CA SER A 3 -12.95 15.47 -9.80
C SER A 3 -12.17 14.46 -8.94
N HIS A 4 -12.65 13.22 -8.87
CA HIS A 4 -11.98 12.12 -8.17
C HIS A 4 -10.65 11.72 -8.82
N THR A 5 -10.58 11.62 -10.15
CA THR A 5 -9.35 11.30 -10.88
C THR A 5 -8.29 12.37 -10.66
N LEU A 6 -8.68 13.65 -10.64
CA LEU A 6 -7.77 14.76 -10.33
C LEU A 6 -7.22 14.70 -8.90
N ARG A 7 -8.03 14.27 -7.92
CA ARG A 7 -7.60 14.13 -6.53
C ARG A 7 -6.64 12.95 -6.33
N GLN A 8 -6.86 11.84 -7.03
CA GLN A 8 -5.95 10.69 -7.07
C GLN A 8 -4.60 11.07 -7.71
N LEU A 9 -4.65 11.83 -8.81
CA LEU A 9 -3.47 12.28 -9.53
C LEU A 9 -2.54 13.16 -8.65
N LYS A 10 -3.12 13.97 -7.75
CA LYS A 10 -2.36 14.76 -6.76
C LYS A 10 -1.53 13.91 -5.80
N LEU A 11 -1.86 12.64 -5.61
CA LEU A 11 -1.08 11.71 -4.77
C LEU A 11 -0.08 10.90 -5.60
N ILE A 12 -0.50 10.47 -6.79
CA ILE A 12 0.33 9.66 -7.70
C ILE A 12 1.55 10.45 -8.17
N VAL A 13 1.36 11.68 -8.66
CA VAL A 13 2.46 12.47 -9.25
C VAL A 13 3.61 12.71 -8.25
N PRO A 14 3.38 13.27 -7.05
CA PRO A 14 4.47 13.46 -6.09
C PRO A 14 5.01 12.12 -5.59
N GLY A 15 4.16 11.11 -5.39
CA GLY A 15 4.59 9.76 -5.01
C GLY A 15 5.58 9.16 -6.02
N SER A 16 5.25 9.20 -7.32
CA SER A 16 6.12 8.76 -8.40
C SER A 16 7.41 9.55 -8.48
N VAL A 17 7.33 10.89 -8.43
CA VAL A 17 8.50 11.77 -8.53
C VAL A 17 9.47 11.52 -7.38
N ILE A 18 8.97 11.47 -6.13
CA ILE A 18 9.80 11.25 -4.95
C ILE A 18 10.39 9.83 -4.98
N THR A 19 9.59 8.82 -5.27
CA THR A 19 10.08 7.43 -5.31
C THR A 19 11.16 7.22 -6.38
N TYR A 20 11.00 7.85 -7.55
CA TYR A 20 12.00 7.81 -8.62
C TYR A 20 13.26 8.60 -8.24
N HIS A 21 13.10 9.80 -7.68
CA HIS A 21 14.21 10.66 -7.31
C HIS A 21 15.09 10.06 -6.20
N PHE A 22 14.47 9.40 -5.20
CA PHE A 22 15.20 8.74 -4.11
C PHE A 22 15.67 7.33 -4.46
N GLY A 23 15.37 6.82 -5.67
CA GLY A 23 15.81 5.49 -6.09
C GLY A 23 15.29 4.34 -5.22
N THR A 24 14.23 4.55 -4.46
CA THR A 24 13.78 3.64 -3.40
C THR A 24 13.47 2.23 -3.93
N PHE A 25 12.91 2.13 -5.13
CA PHE A 25 12.69 0.84 -5.79
C PHE A 25 14.00 0.12 -6.11
N ALA A 26 15.02 0.83 -6.60
CA ALA A 26 16.31 0.25 -6.91
C ALA A 26 17.03 -0.23 -5.65
N GLU A 27 16.92 0.52 -4.55
CA GLU A 27 17.48 0.14 -3.26
C GLU A 27 16.84 -1.14 -2.71
N ILE A 28 15.51 -1.21 -2.64
CA ILE A 28 14.80 -2.42 -2.18
C ILE A 28 15.11 -3.62 -3.07
N PHE A 29 15.08 -3.42 -4.39
CA PHE A 29 15.36 -4.50 -5.33
C PHE A 29 16.82 -4.97 -5.25
N GLY A 30 17.74 -4.06 -4.94
CA GLY A 30 19.12 -4.36 -4.58
C GLY A 30 19.21 -5.20 -3.31
N LEU A 31 18.50 -4.81 -2.24
CA LEU A 31 18.46 -5.56 -0.98
C LEU A 31 17.89 -6.97 -1.14
N VAL A 32 16.91 -7.15 -2.03
CA VAL A 32 16.28 -8.46 -2.25
C VAL A 32 17.18 -9.41 -3.05
N GLN A 33 17.96 -8.89 -4.00
CA GLN A 33 18.77 -9.72 -4.90
C GLN A 33 20.21 -9.88 -4.46
N ASN A 34 20.82 -8.82 -3.93
CA ASN A 34 22.27 -8.76 -3.71
C ASN A 34 22.64 -9.02 -2.24
N GLU A 35 21.74 -8.74 -1.29
CA GLU A 35 22.01 -8.97 0.13
C GLU A 35 21.55 -10.36 0.60
N THR A 36 22.04 -10.77 1.77
CA THR A 36 21.66 -12.03 2.41
C THR A 36 21.29 -11.83 3.88
N GLY A 37 20.76 -12.87 4.52
CA GLY A 37 20.39 -12.83 5.94
C GLY A 37 19.20 -11.92 6.26
N LEU A 38 19.34 -11.12 7.33
CA LEU A 38 18.27 -10.25 7.84
C LEU A 38 17.91 -9.12 6.87
N ALA A 39 18.88 -8.57 6.14
CA ALA A 39 18.64 -7.50 5.17
C ALA A 39 17.63 -7.94 4.09
N ARG A 40 17.91 -9.07 3.45
CA ARG A 40 17.04 -9.68 2.45
C ARG A 40 15.69 -10.10 3.04
N SER A 41 15.70 -10.70 4.23
CA SER A 41 14.47 -11.19 4.88
C SER A 41 13.53 -10.03 5.24
N THR A 42 14.04 -8.95 5.81
CA THR A 42 13.26 -7.75 6.14
C THR A 42 12.74 -7.05 4.88
N ALA A 43 13.56 -6.96 3.82
CA ALA A 43 13.13 -6.41 2.54
C ALA A 43 12.00 -7.25 1.89
N LEU A 44 12.15 -8.58 1.88
CA LEU A 44 11.11 -9.49 1.40
C LEU A 44 9.83 -9.41 2.25
N ALA A 45 9.96 -9.36 3.58
CA ALA A 45 8.81 -9.22 4.47
C ALA A 45 8.06 -7.90 4.22
N ALA A 46 8.78 -6.80 3.96
CA ALA A 46 8.18 -5.51 3.60
C ALA A 46 7.40 -5.62 2.26
N LEU A 47 7.99 -6.25 1.24
CA LEU A 47 7.32 -6.47 -0.05
C LEU A 47 6.09 -7.37 0.07
N ILE A 48 6.19 -8.48 0.80
CA ILE A 48 5.07 -9.39 1.05
C ILE A 48 3.95 -8.64 1.77
N SER A 49 4.27 -7.85 2.80
CA SER A 49 3.29 -7.03 3.52
C SER A 49 2.62 -5.99 2.60
N GLY A 50 3.39 -5.38 1.68
CA GLY A 50 2.84 -4.52 0.63
C GLY A 50 1.87 -5.25 -0.30
N CYS A 51 2.20 -6.46 -0.74
CA CYS A 51 1.32 -7.30 -1.54
C CYS A 51 0.05 -7.68 -0.77
N VAL A 52 0.16 -8.06 0.51
CA VAL A 52 -1.00 -8.36 1.38
C VAL A 52 -1.89 -7.13 1.51
N THR A 53 -1.32 -5.95 1.68
CA THR A 53 -2.05 -4.67 1.73
C THR A 53 -2.86 -4.45 0.44
N VAL A 54 -2.24 -4.65 -0.72
CA VAL A 54 -2.90 -4.52 -2.03
C VAL A 54 -4.05 -5.53 -2.16
N ILE A 55 -3.82 -6.80 -1.80
CA ILE A 55 -4.84 -7.85 -1.87
C ILE A 55 -6.03 -7.52 -0.96
N LEU A 56 -5.77 -7.14 0.29
CA LEU A 56 -6.83 -6.77 1.23
C LEU A 56 -7.62 -5.55 0.76
N PHE A 57 -6.95 -4.55 0.18
CA PHE A 57 -7.63 -3.40 -0.42
C PHE A 57 -8.55 -3.82 -1.57
N VAL A 58 -8.08 -4.69 -2.46
CA VAL A 58 -8.89 -5.24 -3.57
C VAL A 58 -10.07 -6.05 -3.04
N ILE A 59 -9.90 -6.84 -1.97
CA ILE A 59 -11.00 -7.56 -1.32
C ILE A 59 -12.07 -6.59 -0.81
N ILE A 60 -11.68 -5.49 -0.15
CA ILE A 60 -12.63 -4.45 0.29
C ILE A 60 -13.37 -3.86 -0.90
N LEU A 61 -12.66 -3.56 -2.00
CA LEU A 61 -13.24 -2.99 -3.20
C LEU A 61 -14.22 -3.95 -3.90
N LEU A 62 -13.95 -5.26 -3.87
CA LEU A 62 -14.80 -6.31 -4.47
C LEU A 62 -15.90 -6.81 -3.53
N THR A 63 -15.90 -6.43 -2.26
CA THR A 63 -16.94 -6.82 -1.29
C THR A 63 -18.38 -6.56 -1.78
N PRO A 64 -18.72 -5.42 -2.44
CA PRO A 64 -20.05 -5.20 -2.98
C PRO A 64 -20.48 -6.25 -4.02
N TRP A 65 -19.55 -6.71 -4.86
CA TRP A 65 -19.81 -7.76 -5.85
C TRP A 65 -19.96 -9.14 -5.21
N LEU A 66 -19.14 -9.45 -4.20
CA LEU A 66 -19.20 -10.74 -3.50
C LEU A 66 -20.49 -10.93 -2.69
N ARG A 67 -21.09 -9.83 -2.20
CA ARG A 67 -22.29 -9.89 -1.34
C ARG A 67 -23.58 -9.39 -2.00
N GLY A 68 -23.50 -8.70 -3.14
CA GLY A 68 -24.68 -8.10 -3.80
C GLY A 68 -25.34 -6.97 -3.01
N VAL A 69 -24.74 -6.51 -1.90
CA VAL A 69 -25.25 -5.44 -1.03
C VAL A 69 -24.13 -4.41 -0.83
N GLU A 70 -24.48 -3.13 -0.85
CA GLU A 70 -23.53 -2.05 -0.58
C GLU A 70 -22.98 -2.18 0.86
N PRO A 71 -21.65 -2.23 1.06
CA PRO A 71 -21.08 -2.33 2.40
C PRO A 71 -21.35 -1.05 3.21
N ASP A 72 -21.86 -1.21 4.43
CA ASP A 72 -21.93 -0.10 5.38
C ASP A 72 -20.54 0.11 6.02
N TYR A 73 -19.76 1.02 5.43
CA TYR A 73 -18.46 1.40 5.93
C TYR A 73 -18.51 2.16 7.27
N ARG A 74 -19.66 2.72 7.68
CA ARG A 74 -19.80 3.39 8.99
C ARG A 74 -19.93 2.37 10.11
N LEU A 75 -20.70 1.30 9.87
CA LEU A 75 -20.91 0.20 10.82
C LEU A 75 -20.01 -1.00 10.51
N TRP A 76 -18.80 -0.75 10.00
CA TRP A 76 -17.88 -1.80 9.57
C TRP A 76 -17.54 -2.81 10.67
N ARG A 77 -17.55 -2.37 11.95
CA ARG A 77 -17.31 -3.23 13.12
C ARG A 77 -18.40 -4.28 13.34
N GLU A 78 -19.64 -3.99 12.94
CA GLU A 78 -20.77 -4.92 13.07
C GLU A 78 -20.86 -5.86 11.86
N SER A 79 -20.26 -5.48 10.74
CA SER A 79 -20.23 -6.29 9.53
C SER A 79 -19.13 -7.37 9.61
N GLY A 80 -19.50 -8.65 9.47
CA GLY A 80 -18.57 -9.77 9.75
C GLY A 80 -17.25 -9.79 8.95
N ILE A 81 -17.27 -9.49 7.64
CA ILE A 81 -16.02 -9.48 6.84
C ILE A 81 -15.25 -8.17 7.06
N LEU A 82 -15.93 -7.03 7.04
CA LEU A 82 -15.28 -5.73 7.14
C LEU A 82 -14.65 -5.51 8.52
N SER A 83 -15.24 -6.07 9.59
CA SER A 83 -14.71 -6.04 10.95
C SER A 83 -13.36 -6.73 11.10
N SER A 84 -13.06 -7.71 10.24
CA SER A 84 -11.78 -8.42 10.22
C SER A 84 -10.81 -7.82 9.21
N VAL A 85 -11.30 -7.48 8.01
CA VAL A 85 -10.46 -7.03 6.89
C VAL A 85 -9.90 -5.63 7.13
N ILE A 86 -10.67 -4.68 7.65
CA ILE A 86 -10.18 -3.30 7.88
C ILE A 86 -9.03 -3.25 8.90
N PRO A 87 -9.13 -3.89 10.08
CA PRO A 87 -8.03 -3.92 11.05
C PRO A 87 -6.80 -4.65 10.50
N LEU A 88 -7.01 -5.76 9.78
CA LEU A 88 -5.91 -6.51 9.18
C LEU A 88 -5.19 -5.69 8.11
N LEU A 89 -5.95 -4.97 7.26
CA LEU A 89 -5.40 -4.04 6.28
C LEU A 89 -4.59 -2.94 6.98
N THR A 90 -5.17 -2.30 8.00
CA THR A 90 -4.49 -1.22 8.75
C THR A 90 -3.19 -1.73 9.37
N THR A 91 -3.22 -2.91 9.98
CA THR A 91 -2.03 -3.54 10.57
C THR A 91 -0.99 -3.85 9.51
N SER A 92 -1.39 -4.41 8.36
CA SER A 92 -0.48 -4.70 7.25
C SER A 92 0.16 -3.43 6.69
N ILE A 93 -0.58 -2.32 6.61
CA ILE A 93 -0.06 -1.03 6.14
C ILE A 93 1.03 -0.54 7.09
N VAL A 94 0.74 -0.46 8.38
CA VAL A 94 1.68 0.04 9.39
C VAL A 94 2.91 -0.85 9.47
N LEU A 95 2.71 -2.16 9.54
CA LEU A 95 3.79 -3.14 9.71
C LEU A 95 4.65 -3.21 8.44
N GLY A 96 4.04 -3.19 7.25
CA GLY A 96 4.76 -3.14 5.98
C GLY A 96 5.58 -1.86 5.80
N TRP A 97 5.01 -0.71 6.15
CA TRP A 97 5.72 0.58 6.09
C TRP A 97 6.90 0.60 7.07
N LEU A 98 6.73 0.10 8.30
CA LEU A 98 7.82 0.00 9.28
C LEU A 98 8.93 -0.92 8.80
N LEU A 99 8.60 -2.09 8.26
CA LEU A 99 9.60 -3.00 7.69
C LEU A 99 10.35 -2.36 6.53
N LEU A 100 9.64 -1.60 5.68
CA LEU A 100 10.24 -0.88 4.56
C LEU A 100 11.21 0.21 5.03
N VAL A 101 10.82 1.00 6.03
CA VAL A 101 11.69 2.01 6.65
C VAL A 101 12.92 1.34 7.27
N VAL A 102 12.74 0.30 8.08
CA VAL A 102 13.87 -0.42 8.69
C VAL A 102 14.80 -0.97 7.62
N SER A 103 14.24 -1.54 6.55
CA SER A 103 15.01 -2.08 5.44
C SER A 103 15.88 -1.02 4.76
N LEU A 104 15.28 0.12 4.41
CA LEU A 104 15.96 1.23 3.74
C LEU A 104 16.94 1.99 4.63
N VAL A 105 16.64 2.11 5.93
CA VAL A 105 17.46 2.91 6.86
C VAL A 105 18.65 2.10 7.37
N GLN A 106 18.47 0.81 7.66
CA GLN A 106 19.53 0.00 8.23
C GLN A 106 20.40 -0.69 7.18
N TYR A 107 19.83 -1.08 6.04
CA TYR A 107 20.53 -1.88 5.05
C TYR A 107 20.81 -1.15 3.73
N ALA A 108 20.03 -0.11 3.39
CA ALA A 108 20.37 0.74 2.24
C ALA A 108 21.23 1.94 2.66
N SER A 109 22.02 2.46 1.72
CA SER A 109 22.90 3.62 1.91
C SER A 109 22.14 4.96 1.98
N SER A 110 20.81 4.94 1.85
CA SER A 110 19.94 6.10 1.78
C SER A 110 19.92 6.95 3.07
N GLY A 111 20.19 6.33 4.23
CA GLY A 111 20.12 6.97 5.53
C GLY A 111 18.68 7.25 6.00
N LEU A 112 18.52 7.69 7.26
CA LEU A 112 17.22 7.81 7.92
C LEU A 112 16.20 8.66 7.14
N PHE A 113 16.60 9.87 6.74
CA PHE A 113 15.70 10.82 6.09
C PHE A 113 15.18 10.32 4.75
N ARG A 114 16.08 9.78 3.91
CA ARG A 114 15.70 9.26 2.59
C ARG A 114 14.90 7.97 2.72
N GLY A 115 15.24 7.09 3.65
CA GLY A 115 14.50 5.85 3.89
C GLY A 115 13.06 6.09 4.32
N VAL A 116 12.82 7.03 5.24
CA VAL A 116 11.46 7.39 5.70
C VAL A 116 10.64 8.05 4.60
N ILE A 117 11.23 9.01 3.87
CA ILE A 117 10.54 9.70 2.77
C ILE A 117 10.27 8.75 1.61
N GLY A 118 11.25 7.94 1.23
CA GLY A 118 11.13 6.93 0.18
C GLY A 118 10.04 5.92 0.49
N ALA A 119 10.03 5.33 1.69
CA ALA A 119 8.99 4.41 2.11
C ALA A 119 7.59 5.06 2.07
N SER A 120 7.48 6.30 2.54
CA SER A 120 6.22 7.04 2.53
C SER A 120 5.75 7.36 1.12
N ALA A 121 6.67 7.70 0.21
CA ALA A 121 6.39 7.96 -1.19
C ALA A 121 5.91 6.71 -1.93
N VAL A 122 6.51 5.54 -1.66
CA VAL A 122 6.08 4.24 -2.21
C VAL A 122 4.65 3.92 -1.77
N TYR A 123 4.31 4.13 -0.49
CA TYR A 123 2.95 3.90 0.01
C TYR A 123 1.95 4.92 -0.55
N ALA A 124 2.33 6.20 -0.63
CA ALA A 124 1.48 7.24 -1.24
C ALA A 124 1.20 6.95 -2.72
N LEU A 125 2.21 6.52 -3.48
CA LEU A 125 2.07 6.08 -4.86
C LEU A 125 1.14 4.86 -4.96
N SER A 126 1.38 3.84 -4.13
CA SER A 126 0.57 2.62 -4.11
C SER A 126 -0.89 2.91 -3.83
N PHE A 127 -1.22 3.72 -2.82
CA PHE A 127 -2.60 4.11 -2.53
C PHE A 127 -3.22 5.00 -3.60
N GLY A 128 -2.43 5.90 -4.20
CA GLY A 128 -2.88 6.71 -5.33
C GLY A 128 -3.26 5.84 -6.53
N LEU A 129 -2.45 4.81 -6.84
CA LEU A 129 -2.78 3.85 -7.91
C LEU A 129 -4.00 3.01 -7.57
N LEU A 130 -4.09 2.49 -6.34
CA LEU A 130 -5.23 1.70 -5.88
C LEU A 130 -6.53 2.50 -5.91
N GLY A 131 -6.49 3.79 -5.59
CA GLY A 131 -7.67 4.62 -5.60
C GLY A 131 -8.14 5.05 -7.00
N LEU A 132 -7.34 4.81 -8.05
CA LEU A 132 -7.83 4.89 -9.43
C LEU A 132 -8.71 3.71 -9.81
N LEU A 133 -8.67 2.61 -9.04
CA LEU A 133 -9.52 1.46 -9.30
C LEU A 133 -11.00 1.88 -9.12
N PRO A 134 -11.84 1.70 -10.15
CA PRO A 134 -13.25 2.06 -10.05
C PRO A 134 -13.94 1.15 -9.03
N ALA A 135 -14.60 1.75 -8.04
CA ALA A 135 -15.43 0.99 -7.11
C ALA A 135 -16.60 0.36 -7.88
N PRO A 136 -16.79 -0.98 -7.80
CA PRO A 136 -17.91 -1.63 -8.44
C PRO A 136 -19.22 -1.13 -7.81
N LYS A 137 -20.13 -0.61 -8.63
CA LYS A 137 -21.48 -0.25 -8.20
C LYS A 137 -22.38 -1.47 -8.40
N VAL A 138 -23.13 -1.84 -7.38
CA VAL A 138 -24.20 -2.85 -7.53
C VAL A 138 -25.27 -2.21 -8.43
N ARG A 139 -25.63 -2.87 -9.54
CA ARG A 139 -26.81 -2.47 -10.32
C ARG A 139 -28.03 -2.71 -9.44
N ARG A 140 -28.74 -1.64 -9.08
CA ARG A 140 -30.10 -1.73 -8.58
C ARG A 140 -30.98 -2.02 -9.79
N ASP A 141 -31.39 -3.26 -9.95
CA ASP A 141 -32.44 -3.68 -10.87
C ASP A 141 -33.82 -3.37 -10.26
#